data_AF-A0A520W5L6-F1
#
_entry.id   AF-A0A520W5L6-F1
#
_cell.length_a   1.000
_cell.length_b   1.000
_cell.length_c   1.000
_cell.angle_alpha   90.00
_cell.angle_beta   90.00
_cell.angle_gamma   90.00
#
_symmetry.space_group_name_H-M   'P 1'
#
loop_
_entity.id
_entity.type
_entity.pdbx_description
1 polymer ?
#
loop_
_entity_poly.entity_id
_entity_poly.type
_entity_poly.pdbx_seq_one_letter_code
_entity_poly.pdbx_strand_id
1 'polypeptide(L)'
;SDRIRPGDLGVGDVLPTPADDARLVTGMSGADEIDAIIDRDEPRGWTGWEAGLGRARVLSIAARDQAADRWDDGEFGPTSEMAEAASKQCATCGFVVSVAGPLSRSFGVCSNQFAPADGRLVSLAYGCGAHSEVLEPAADDL
;
A
#
# COMPACT_ATOMS: atom_id res chain seq x y z
N SER A 1 -31.72 12.66 -2.52
CA SER A 1 -30.74 12.04 -1.61
C SER A 1 -29.47 11.87 -2.41
N ASP A 2 -28.47 12.70 -2.16
CA ASP A 2 -27.20 12.60 -2.88
C ASP A 2 -26.42 11.38 -2.39
N ARG A 3 -25.79 10.67 -3.32
CA ARG A 3 -24.93 9.51 -3.00
C ARG A 3 -23.56 10.02 -2.59
N ILE A 4 -23.06 9.53 -1.45
CA ILE A 4 -21.68 9.77 -0.99
C ILE A 4 -20.67 9.25 -2.02
N ARG A 5 -19.63 10.05 -2.26
CA ARG A 5 -18.52 9.81 -3.19
C ARG A 5 -17.20 9.68 -2.42
N PRO A 6 -16.14 9.12 -3.05
CA PRO A 6 -14.80 9.15 -2.47
C PRO A 6 -14.37 10.59 -2.12
N GLY A 7 -13.90 10.80 -0.89
CA GLY A 7 -13.47 12.10 -0.39
C GLY A 7 -14.56 12.92 0.32
N ASP A 8 -15.82 12.50 0.27
CA ASP A 8 -16.93 13.26 0.89
C ASP A 8 -16.98 13.14 2.43
N LEU A 9 -16.26 12.18 3.02
CA LEU A 9 -16.27 11.97 4.48
C LEU A 9 -15.39 13.01 5.20
N GLY A 10 -16.00 13.75 6.13
CA GLY A 10 -15.34 14.70 7.02
C GLY A 10 -15.18 14.18 8.45
N VAL A 11 -14.68 15.06 9.33
CA VAL A 11 -14.47 14.75 10.76
C VAL A 11 -15.82 14.51 11.45
N GLY A 12 -15.99 13.32 12.02
CA GLY A 12 -17.20 12.93 12.75
C GLY A 12 -18.25 12.22 11.89
N ASP A 13 -18.08 12.18 10.56
CA ASP A 13 -18.96 11.40 9.70
C ASP A 13 -18.80 9.90 9.93
N VAL A 14 -19.94 9.20 9.94
CA VAL A 14 -19.97 7.74 10.04
C VAL A 14 -20.59 7.18 8.77
N LEU A 15 -19.83 6.37 8.05
CA LEU A 15 -20.32 5.60 6.91
C LEU A 15 -20.62 4.15 7.36
N PRO A 16 -21.90 3.76 7.52
CA PRO A 16 -22.24 2.41 7.93
C PRO A 16 -21.77 1.39 6.89
N THR A 17 -21.11 0.32 7.36
CA THR A 17 -20.70 -0.80 6.49
C THR A 17 -21.82 -1.84 6.45
N PRO A 18 -22.34 -2.21 5.25
CA PRO A 18 -23.31 -3.29 5.13
C PRO A 18 -22.82 -4.60 5.75
N ALA A 19 -23.75 -5.42 6.24
CA ALA A 19 -23.42 -6.72 6.83
C ALA A 19 -22.82 -7.67 5.78
N ASP A 20 -23.32 -7.59 4.55
CA ASP A 20 -22.99 -8.38 3.37
C ASP A 20 -22.07 -7.66 2.38
N ASP A 21 -21.26 -6.70 2.85
CA ASP A 21 -20.29 -5.99 2.01
C ASP A 21 -19.27 -6.97 1.41
N ALA A 22 -19.38 -7.22 0.10
CA ALA A 22 -18.53 -8.16 -0.64
C ALA A 22 -17.04 -7.81 -0.63
N ARG A 23 -16.68 -6.59 -0.22
CA ARG A 23 -15.28 -6.18 -0.05
C ARG A 23 -14.65 -6.76 1.21
N LEU A 24 -15.45 -7.35 2.09
CA LEU A 24 -15.02 -7.86 3.38
C LEU A 24 -15.27 -9.37 3.48
N VAL A 25 -14.34 -10.05 4.12
CA VAL A 25 -14.47 -11.45 4.56
C VAL A 25 -14.21 -11.55 6.06
N THR A 26 -14.67 -12.62 6.68
CA THR A 26 -14.40 -12.89 8.10
C THR A 26 -12.90 -12.92 8.36
N GLY A 27 -12.45 -12.18 9.37
CA GLY A 27 -11.06 -12.25 9.84
C GLY A 27 -10.83 -13.48 10.70
N MET A 28 -9.57 -13.91 10.84
CA MET A 28 -9.20 -14.95 11.82
C MET A 28 -9.06 -14.31 13.21
N SER A 29 -9.38 -15.06 14.26
CA SER A 29 -9.23 -14.61 15.64
C SER A 29 -8.85 -15.75 16.57
N GLY A 30 -7.92 -15.51 17.51
CA GLY A 30 -7.65 -16.44 18.61
C GLY A 30 -6.72 -17.59 18.21
N ALA A 31 -7.11 -18.83 18.51
CA ALA A 31 -6.26 -20.02 18.32
C ALA A 31 -5.93 -20.28 16.84
N ASP A 32 -6.87 -20.00 15.93
CA ASP A 32 -6.69 -20.16 14.47
C ASP A 32 -5.55 -19.29 13.90
N GLU A 33 -5.26 -18.16 14.54
CA GLU A 33 -4.15 -17.25 14.17
C GLU A 33 -2.81 -17.78 14.70
N ILE A 34 -2.80 -18.24 15.95
CA ILE A 34 -1.62 -18.82 16.59
C ILE A 34 -1.15 -20.07 15.84
N ASP A 35 -2.08 -20.94 15.45
CA ASP A 35 -1.77 -22.16 14.67
C ASP A 35 -1.21 -21.81 13.28
N ALA A 36 -1.75 -20.77 12.61
CA ALA A 36 -1.26 -20.32 11.30
C ALA A 36 0.11 -19.61 11.34
N ILE A 37 0.50 -19.03 12.49
CA ILE A 37 1.81 -18.42 12.71
C ILE A 37 2.86 -19.49 13.05
N ILE A 38 2.48 -20.51 13.83
CA ILE A 38 3.37 -21.57 14.30
C ILE A 38 3.67 -22.58 13.19
N ASP A 39 2.70 -22.86 12.31
CA ASP A 39 2.88 -23.82 11.22
C ASP A 39 3.51 -23.16 9.98
N ARG A 40 4.85 -23.22 9.91
CA ARG A 40 5.67 -22.60 8.87
C ARG A 40 5.64 -23.32 7.51
N ASP A 41 5.15 -24.56 7.46
CA ASP A 41 5.07 -25.37 6.24
C ASP A 41 3.68 -25.29 5.57
N GLU A 42 2.70 -24.64 6.22
CA GLU A 42 1.41 -24.32 5.61
C GLU A 42 1.54 -23.17 4.60
N PRO A 43 1.00 -23.29 3.37
CA PRO A 43 1.04 -22.24 2.34
C PRO A 43 0.34 -20.93 2.78
N ARG A 44 -0.33 -20.94 3.94
CA ARG A 44 -0.93 -19.79 4.61
C ARG A 44 0.08 -18.86 5.27
N GLY A 45 1.34 -19.27 5.48
CA GLY A 45 2.38 -18.45 6.12
C GLY A 45 2.71 -17.12 5.40
N TRP A 46 2.43 -17.02 4.09
CA TRP A 46 2.56 -15.77 3.33
C TRP A 46 1.32 -14.86 3.47
N THR A 47 0.14 -15.43 3.69
CA THR A 47 -1.14 -14.71 3.89
C THR A 47 -1.50 -14.46 5.35
N GLY A 48 -0.82 -15.13 6.29
CA GLY A 48 -1.11 -15.11 7.73
C GLY A 48 -0.93 -13.74 8.38
N TRP A 49 -0.07 -12.88 7.83
CA TRP A 49 0.19 -11.54 8.38
C TRP A 49 -1.00 -10.59 8.28
N GLU A 50 -1.91 -10.78 7.32
CA GLU A 50 -3.13 -9.97 7.22
C GLU A 50 -4.38 -10.69 7.75
N ALA A 51 -4.31 -12.00 7.88
CA ALA A 51 -5.40 -12.83 8.34
C ALA A 51 -5.43 -12.82 9.88
N GLY A 52 -5.96 -11.74 10.45
CA GLY A 52 -6.31 -11.67 11.87
C GLY A 52 -5.43 -10.74 12.71
N LEU A 53 -5.43 -9.44 12.45
CA LEU A 53 -4.99 -8.46 13.47
C LEU A 53 -5.95 -8.40 14.70
N GLY A 54 -6.61 -9.51 15.06
CA GLY A 54 -7.79 -9.55 15.95
C GLY A 54 -9.03 -8.85 15.36
N ARG A 55 -9.08 -8.62 14.05
CA ARG A 55 -10.18 -7.88 13.38
C ARG A 55 -11.31 -8.81 12.99
N ALA A 56 -12.56 -8.40 13.26
CA ALA A 56 -13.76 -9.18 12.93
C ALA A 56 -13.90 -9.46 11.41
N ARG A 57 -13.47 -8.51 10.57
CA ARG A 57 -13.50 -8.62 9.11
C ARG A 57 -12.24 -8.02 8.50
N VAL A 58 -11.77 -8.58 7.40
CA VAL A 58 -10.61 -8.14 6.62
C VAL A 58 -10.97 -8.01 5.14
N LEU A 59 -10.11 -7.40 4.31
CA LEU A 59 -10.37 -7.27 2.88
C LEU A 59 -10.48 -8.63 2.19
N SER A 60 -11.48 -8.76 1.32
CA SER A 60 -11.55 -9.86 0.36
C SER A 60 -10.43 -9.72 -0.67
N ILE A 61 -10.05 -10.82 -1.33
CA ILE A 61 -9.02 -10.79 -2.39
C ILE A 61 -9.41 -9.81 -3.50
N ALA A 62 -10.65 -9.89 -4.00
CA ALA A 62 -11.14 -8.98 -5.02
C ALA A 62 -11.09 -7.50 -4.59
N ALA A 63 -11.32 -7.19 -3.31
CA ALA A 63 -11.22 -5.82 -2.83
C ALA A 63 -9.77 -5.35 -2.65
N ARG A 64 -8.82 -6.27 -2.38
CA ARG A 64 -7.38 -5.98 -2.42
C ARG A 64 -6.95 -5.64 -3.84
N ASP A 65 -7.34 -6.45 -4.82
CA ASP A 65 -7.01 -6.22 -6.22
C ASP A 65 -7.57 -4.87 -6.69
N GLN A 66 -8.84 -4.59 -6.40
CA GLN A 66 -9.44 -3.29 -6.70
C GLN A 66 -8.74 -2.11 -5.99
N ALA A 67 -8.16 -2.34 -4.81
CA ALA A 67 -7.38 -1.30 -4.14
C ALA A 67 -6.03 -1.08 -4.82
N ALA A 68 -5.34 -2.17 -5.20
CA ALA A 68 -4.11 -2.11 -5.96
C ALA A 68 -4.31 -1.37 -7.30
N ASP A 69 -5.35 -1.72 -8.06
CA ASP A 69 -5.69 -1.04 -9.32
C ASP A 69 -5.87 0.47 -9.11
N ARG A 70 -6.67 0.88 -8.10
CA ARG A 70 -6.87 2.31 -7.80
C ARG A 70 -5.60 3.03 -7.36
N TRP A 71 -4.66 2.34 -6.73
CA TRP A 71 -3.41 2.93 -6.26
C TRP A 71 -2.38 3.05 -7.40
N ASP A 72 -2.30 2.04 -8.27
CA ASP A 72 -1.47 2.08 -9.48
C ASP A 72 -2.02 3.09 -10.50
N ASP A 73 -3.33 3.27 -10.62
CA ASP A 73 -3.92 4.33 -11.47
C ASP A 73 -3.86 5.72 -10.80
N GLY A 74 -3.37 5.80 -9.56
CA GLY A 74 -3.37 7.00 -8.75
C GLY A 74 -2.19 7.94 -8.99
N GLU A 75 -2.17 9.05 -8.25
CA GLU A 75 -1.13 10.08 -8.29
C GLU A 75 0.30 9.54 -8.05
N PHE A 76 0.41 8.49 -7.21
CA PHE A 76 1.67 7.82 -6.89
C PHE A 76 1.81 6.45 -7.56
N GLY A 77 1.15 6.30 -8.71
CA GLY A 77 1.22 5.15 -9.60
C GLY A 77 2.36 5.25 -10.61
N PRO A 78 2.68 4.16 -11.34
CA PRO A 78 3.79 4.13 -12.29
C PRO A 78 3.62 5.03 -13.52
N THR A 79 2.40 5.43 -13.85
CA THR A 79 2.08 6.24 -15.03
C THR A 79 1.70 7.68 -14.70
N SER A 80 1.99 8.15 -13.47
CA SER A 80 1.78 9.56 -13.15
C SER A 80 2.85 10.43 -13.82
N GLU A 81 2.53 11.71 -14.09
CA GLU A 81 3.47 12.63 -14.74
C GLU A 81 4.82 12.72 -14.00
N MET A 82 4.79 12.65 -12.66
CA MET A 82 6.00 12.63 -11.83
C MET A 82 6.82 11.34 -12.04
N ALA A 83 6.16 10.19 -12.12
CA ALA A 83 6.82 8.90 -12.36
C ALA A 83 7.47 8.86 -13.74
N GLU A 84 6.77 9.35 -14.78
CA GLU A 84 7.29 9.39 -16.15
C GLU A 84 8.49 10.34 -16.30
N ALA A 85 8.51 11.44 -15.53
CA ALA A 85 9.62 12.39 -15.51
C ALA A 85 10.81 11.95 -14.63
N ALA A 86 10.62 10.96 -13.76
CA ALA A 86 11.64 10.52 -12.83
C ALA A 86 12.72 9.67 -13.51
N SER A 87 13.97 9.84 -13.08
CA SER A 87 15.10 9.07 -13.61
C SER A 87 15.22 7.66 -13.03
N LYS A 88 14.60 7.41 -11.86
CA LYS A 88 14.69 6.16 -11.10
C LYS A 88 13.37 5.86 -10.38
N GLN A 89 13.14 4.58 -10.11
CA GLN A 89 11.90 4.07 -9.52
C GLN A 89 12.06 3.71 -8.04
N CYS A 90 10.97 3.78 -7.29
CA CYS A 90 10.88 3.46 -5.87
C CYS A 90 11.38 2.04 -5.54
N ALA A 91 11.27 1.08 -6.46
CA ALA A 91 11.80 -0.28 -6.33
C ALA A 91 13.29 -0.33 -5.95
N THR A 92 14.06 0.71 -6.29
CA THR A 92 15.50 0.81 -5.99
C THR A 92 15.84 1.93 -5.01
N CYS A 93 14.83 2.63 -4.47
CA CYS A 93 15.05 3.79 -3.62
C CYS A 93 15.24 3.38 -2.15
N GLY A 94 16.32 3.84 -1.53
CA GLY A 94 16.62 3.58 -0.12
C GLY A 94 15.67 4.24 0.89
N PHE A 95 14.80 5.16 0.43
CA PHE A 95 13.78 5.82 1.26
C PHE A 95 12.42 5.11 1.24
N VAL A 96 12.30 3.95 0.60
CA VAL A 96 11.05 3.19 0.61
C VAL A 96 11.03 2.25 1.80
N VAL A 97 10.03 2.42 2.65
CA VAL A 97 9.69 1.48 3.72
C VAL A 97 8.75 0.43 3.14
N SER A 98 9.14 -0.85 3.22
CA SER A 98 8.29 -1.95 2.75
C SER A 98 7.01 -2.07 3.58
N VAL A 99 5.88 -2.28 2.90
CA VAL A 99 4.65 -2.72 3.57
C VAL A 99 4.69 -4.23 3.77
N ALA A 100 3.92 -4.74 4.72
CA ALA A 100 3.76 -6.18 4.93
C ALA A 100 2.66 -6.76 4.03
N GLY A 101 2.62 -8.09 3.92
CA GLY A 101 1.52 -8.81 3.28
C GLY A 101 1.60 -8.89 1.75
N PRO A 102 0.51 -9.34 1.09
CA PRO A 102 0.49 -9.62 -0.35
C PRO A 102 0.82 -8.42 -1.25
N LEU A 103 0.56 -7.20 -0.79
CA LEU A 103 0.81 -5.96 -1.54
C LEU A 103 2.26 -5.48 -1.47
N SER A 104 3.09 -6.06 -0.59
CA SER A 104 4.50 -5.72 -0.38
C SER A 104 5.38 -5.81 -1.63
N ARG A 105 4.96 -6.61 -2.62
CA ARG A 105 5.70 -6.82 -3.87
C ARG A 105 5.43 -5.74 -4.92
N SER A 106 4.39 -4.94 -4.74
CA SER A 106 3.98 -3.90 -5.69
C SER A 106 4.00 -2.51 -5.09
N PHE A 107 3.93 -2.39 -3.75
CA PHE A 107 3.81 -1.09 -3.09
C PHE A 107 4.77 -0.95 -1.91
N GLY A 108 5.08 0.30 -1.56
CA GLY A 108 5.82 0.69 -0.36
C GLY A 108 5.33 2.04 0.16
N VAL A 109 5.88 2.50 1.28
CA VAL A 109 5.64 3.85 1.80
C VAL A 109 6.89 4.69 1.59
N CYS A 110 6.76 5.84 0.95
CA CYS A 110 7.87 6.78 0.82
C CYS A 110 8.10 7.49 2.17
N SER A 111 9.35 7.52 2.63
CA SER A 111 9.76 8.19 3.87
C SER A 111 10.74 9.34 3.65
N ASN A 112 10.88 9.82 2.41
CA ASN A 112 11.69 10.98 2.13
C ASN A 112 10.87 12.26 2.31
N GLN A 113 11.15 13.03 3.36
CA GLN A 113 10.49 14.31 3.67
C GLN A 113 10.53 15.36 2.55
N PHE A 114 11.46 15.22 1.59
CA PHE A 114 11.57 16.12 0.45
C PHE A 114 10.77 15.63 -0.77
N ALA A 115 10.33 14.37 -0.78
CA ALA A 115 9.52 13.84 -1.84
C ALA A 115 8.05 14.29 -1.66
N PRO A 116 7.31 14.55 -2.75
CA PRO A 116 5.88 14.86 -2.67
C PRO A 116 5.05 13.69 -2.11
N ALA A 117 5.61 12.49 -2.10
CA ALA A 117 4.98 11.27 -1.62
C ALA A 117 5.32 10.92 -0.16
N ASP A 118 5.96 11.81 0.61
CA ASP A 118 6.29 11.53 2.02
C ASP A 118 5.06 11.07 2.82
N GLY A 119 5.19 9.94 3.53
CA GLY A 119 4.11 9.32 4.29
C GLY A 119 2.98 8.73 3.44
N ARG A 120 3.13 8.65 2.11
CA ARG A 120 2.14 8.07 1.19
C ARG A 120 2.54 6.68 0.74
N LEU A 121 1.54 5.85 0.48
CA LEU A 121 1.72 4.61 -0.25
C LEU A 121 2.04 4.94 -1.71
N VAL A 122 3.07 4.30 -2.27
CA VAL A 122 3.53 4.48 -3.65
C VAL A 122 3.65 3.12 -4.32
N SER A 123 3.41 3.07 -5.64
CA SER A 123 3.80 1.92 -6.45
C SER A 123 5.33 1.79 -6.41
N LEU A 124 5.87 0.57 -6.40
CA LEU A 124 7.32 0.37 -6.52
C LEU A 124 7.83 0.79 -7.90
N ALA A 125 6.97 0.88 -8.90
CA ALA A 125 7.30 1.44 -10.20
C ALA A 125 7.06 2.96 -10.31
N TYR A 126 6.53 3.62 -9.26
CA TYR A 126 6.53 5.09 -9.17
C TYR A 126 7.96 5.61 -9.08
N GLY A 127 8.17 6.87 -9.46
CA GLY A 127 9.45 7.56 -9.30
C GLY A 127 9.23 9.02 -8.94
N CYS A 128 10.26 9.65 -8.35
CA CYS A 128 10.29 11.08 -8.14
C CYS A 128 11.73 11.61 -8.26
N GLY A 129 11.89 12.94 -8.32
CA GLY A 129 13.21 13.57 -8.39
C GLY A 129 14.07 13.43 -7.12
N ALA A 130 13.51 12.96 -6.00
CA ALA A 130 14.19 12.84 -4.71
C ALA A 130 14.61 11.39 -4.38
N HIS A 131 15.00 10.62 -5.40
CA HIS A 131 15.49 9.26 -5.22
C HIS A 131 16.85 9.25 -4.49
N SER A 132 17.09 8.27 -3.61
CA SER A 132 18.34 8.15 -2.82
C SER A 132 19.64 8.03 -3.62
N GLU A 133 19.52 7.82 -4.93
CA GLU A 133 20.64 7.55 -5.84
C GLU A 133 20.72 8.63 -6.94
N VAL A 134 20.01 9.74 -6.77
CA VAL A 134 20.24 10.97 -7.53
C VAL A 134 21.25 11.76 -6.72
N LEU A 135 22.52 11.58 -7.06
CA LEU A 135 23.64 12.18 -6.36
C LEU A 135 23.90 13.59 -6.90
N GLU A 136 24.40 14.48 -6.04
CA GLU A 136 24.93 15.76 -6.52
C GLU A 136 26.07 15.51 -7.52
N PRO A 137 26.22 16.37 -8.55
CA PRO A 137 27.37 16.30 -9.44
C PRO A 137 28.67 16.31 -8.63
N ALA A 138 29.64 15.47 -9.02
CA ALA A 138 30.95 15.50 -8.39
C ALA A 138 31.59 16.87 -8.63
N ALA A 139 32.29 17.40 -7.63
CA ALA A 139 32.92 18.72 -7.68
C ALA A 139 33.96 18.89 -8.80
N ASP A 140 34.40 17.79 -9.42
CA ASP A 140 35.39 17.77 -10.50
C ASP A 140 34.77 17.90 -11.91
N ASP A 141 33.44 18.00 -12.03
CA ASP A 141 32.70 18.18 -13.30
C ASP A 141 32.26 19.63 -13.57
N LEU A 142 32.83 20.62 -12.85
CA LEU A 142 32.65 22.07 -13.04
C LEU A 142 33.97 22.77 -13.37
#